data_AF-A0A3C0WZ42-F1
#
_entry.id   AF-A0A3C0WZ42-F1
#
_cell.length_a   1.000
_cell.length_b   1.000
_cell.length_c   1.000
_cell.angle_alpha   90.00
_cell.angle_beta   90.00
_cell.angle_gamma   90.00
#
_symmetry.space_group_name_H-M   'P 1'
#
loop_
_entity.id
_entity.type
_entity.pdbx_description
1 polymer ?
#
loop_
_entity_poly.entity_id
_entity_poly.type
_entity_poly.pdbx_seq_one_letter_code
_entity_poly.pdbx_strand_id
1 'polypeptide(L)'
;TKPFYDEFKNDIEEFCVNITGIANAYEEWKQVFKNDKSHLFTYYVCCFPPVPNTFLASDLLESRYIAILADYFGFKGFLRWNYTVWPRDPRNDIRCSLWPAGDTNFVYPAGDMSPLLTLRYMALRRGIEDFELLQLMKSKKNAEAVNRVYDIVISDRDFGSFYDGQKSIKRFDAISAARQEEYQRARDIMYLALSENVE
;
A
#
# COMPACT_ATOMS: atom_id res chain seq x y z
N THR A 1 -18.10 -6.82 2.37
CA THR A 1 -16.83 -7.57 2.34
C THR A 1 -16.82 -8.75 3.29
N LYS A 2 -16.95 -8.56 4.61
CA LYS A 2 -16.83 -9.66 5.58
C LYS A 2 -17.87 -10.80 5.40
N PRO A 3 -19.16 -10.53 5.15
CA PRO A 3 -20.13 -11.60 4.89
C PRO A 3 -19.73 -12.51 3.73
N PHE A 4 -19.21 -11.93 2.64
CA PHE A 4 -18.69 -12.69 1.49
C PHE A 4 -17.51 -13.57 1.90
N TYR A 5 -16.55 -13.04 2.66
CA TYR A 5 -15.42 -13.82 3.13
C TYR A 5 -15.89 -15.00 4.00
N ASP A 6 -16.77 -14.76 4.97
CA ASP A 6 -17.24 -15.81 5.87
C ASP A 6 -17.99 -16.93 5.13
N GLU A 7 -18.73 -16.58 4.06
CA GLU A 7 -19.46 -17.52 3.20
C GLU A 7 -18.53 -18.36 2.31
N PHE A 8 -17.55 -17.71 1.65
CA PHE A 8 -16.76 -18.33 0.58
C PHE A 8 -15.31 -18.67 0.97
N LYS A 9 -14.87 -18.44 2.20
CA LYS A 9 -13.48 -18.69 2.62
C LYS A 9 -12.99 -20.11 2.34
N ASN A 10 -13.86 -21.12 2.33
CA ASN A 10 -13.43 -22.50 2.03
C ASN A 10 -13.24 -22.77 0.53
N ASP A 11 -13.69 -21.85 -0.33
CA ASP A 11 -13.65 -21.96 -1.79
C ASP A 11 -12.58 -21.06 -2.43
N ILE A 12 -11.83 -20.31 -1.62
CA ILE A 12 -10.82 -19.35 -2.08
C ILE A 12 -9.48 -19.56 -1.39
N GLU A 13 -8.38 -19.40 -2.11
CA GLU A 13 -7.02 -19.46 -1.53
C GLU A 13 -6.50 -18.05 -1.19
N GLU A 14 -6.83 -17.08 -2.03
CA GLU A 14 -6.49 -15.67 -1.87
C GLU A 14 -7.75 -14.81 -1.79
N PHE A 15 -7.74 -13.87 -0.85
CA PHE A 15 -8.77 -12.85 -0.75
C PHE A 15 -8.14 -11.45 -0.87
N CYS A 16 -8.31 -10.85 -2.05
CA CYS A 16 -7.90 -9.48 -2.33
C CYS A 16 -9.07 -8.51 -2.17
N VAL A 17 -8.88 -7.48 -1.36
CA VAL A 17 -9.96 -6.57 -0.95
C VAL A 17 -9.60 -5.11 -1.21
N ASN A 18 -10.57 -4.29 -1.58
CA ASN A 18 -10.34 -2.85 -1.67
C ASN A 18 -10.08 -2.29 -0.26
N ILE A 19 -9.07 -1.42 -0.11
CA ILE A 19 -8.68 -0.85 1.20
C ILE A 19 -9.87 -0.25 1.98
N THR A 20 -10.83 0.34 1.27
CA THR A 20 -12.01 1.00 1.86
C THR A 20 -12.96 0.01 2.53
N GLY A 21 -13.05 -1.21 1.98
CA GLY A 21 -13.84 -2.31 2.54
C GLY A 21 -13.25 -2.88 3.84
N ILE A 22 -12.00 -2.55 4.16
CA ILE A 22 -11.28 -2.98 5.36
C ILE A 22 -11.26 -1.87 6.39
N ALA A 23 -10.94 -0.65 5.96
CA ALA A 23 -10.82 0.49 6.85
C ALA A 23 -12.07 0.71 7.71
N ASN A 24 -13.27 0.53 7.14
CA ASN A 24 -14.53 0.69 7.84
C ASN A 24 -14.82 -0.40 8.90
N ALA A 25 -14.09 -1.52 8.86
CA ALA A 25 -14.27 -2.65 9.75
C ALA A 25 -12.92 -3.20 10.26
N TYR A 26 -11.93 -2.32 10.44
CA TYR A 26 -10.54 -2.72 10.65
C TYR A 26 -10.36 -3.65 11.87
N GLU A 27 -10.99 -3.34 13.00
CA GLU A 27 -10.85 -4.15 14.21
C GLU A 27 -11.40 -5.57 14.03
N GLU A 28 -12.45 -5.76 13.23
CA GLU A 28 -12.97 -7.09 12.90
C GLU A 28 -11.99 -7.86 12.02
N TRP A 29 -11.46 -7.21 10.98
CA TRP A 29 -10.48 -7.80 10.05
C TRP A 29 -9.17 -8.16 10.74
N LYS A 30 -8.73 -7.36 11.72
CA LYS A 30 -7.56 -7.64 12.53
C LYS A 30 -7.68 -8.98 13.26
N GLN A 31 -8.88 -9.34 13.73
CA GLN A 31 -9.11 -10.66 14.33
C GLN A 31 -9.10 -11.77 13.28
N VAL A 32 -9.67 -11.53 12.10
CA VAL A 32 -9.60 -12.49 10.98
C VAL A 32 -8.15 -12.78 10.63
N PHE A 33 -7.33 -11.76 10.37
CA PHE A 33 -5.91 -11.95 10.03
C PHE A 33 -5.12 -12.61 11.16
N LYS A 34 -5.52 -12.44 12.42
CA LYS A 34 -4.89 -13.11 13.56
C LYS A 34 -5.20 -14.61 13.58
N ASN A 35 -6.44 -14.98 13.32
CA ASN A 35 -6.93 -16.35 13.47
C ASN A 35 -6.76 -17.20 12.21
N ASP A 36 -6.80 -16.55 11.04
CA ASP A 36 -6.68 -17.19 9.75
C ASP A 36 -5.27 -17.01 9.19
N LYS A 37 -4.53 -18.13 9.16
CA LYS A 37 -3.16 -18.19 8.61
C LYS A 37 -3.09 -19.01 7.33
N SER A 38 -4.20 -19.64 6.91
CA SER A 38 -4.24 -20.47 5.72
C SER A 38 -4.47 -19.66 4.45
N HIS A 39 -5.17 -18.52 4.56
CA HIS A 39 -5.48 -17.68 3.41
C HIS A 39 -4.45 -16.59 3.17
N LEU A 40 -4.22 -16.30 1.88
CA LEU A 40 -3.46 -15.14 1.47
C LEU A 40 -4.38 -13.92 1.44
N PHE A 41 -4.15 -12.97 2.35
CA PHE A 41 -4.87 -11.71 2.34
C PHE A 41 -4.02 -10.62 1.71
N THR A 42 -4.50 -10.05 0.62
CA THR A 42 -3.91 -8.88 -0.03
C THR A 42 -4.94 -7.77 -0.10
N TYR A 43 -4.50 -6.55 -0.41
CA TYR A 43 -5.43 -5.46 -0.67
C TYR A 43 -5.06 -4.71 -1.94
N TYR A 44 -6.02 -3.97 -2.48
CA TYR A 44 -5.79 -3.12 -3.65
C TYR A 44 -6.37 -1.71 -3.47
N VAL A 45 -5.87 -0.81 -4.31
CA VAL A 45 -6.51 0.48 -4.63
C VAL A 45 -6.76 0.54 -6.14
N CYS A 46 -7.70 1.35 -6.58
CA CYS A 46 -8.04 1.52 -8.00
C CYS A 46 -8.27 3.00 -8.31
N CYS A 47 -9.35 3.34 -9.01
CA CYS A 47 -9.80 4.73 -9.19
C CYS A 47 -10.22 5.40 -7.87
N PHE A 48 -10.39 4.62 -6.80
CA PHE A 48 -10.62 5.06 -5.43
C PHE A 48 -9.82 4.16 -4.46
N PRO A 49 -9.34 4.67 -3.32
CA PRO A 49 -9.44 6.03 -2.78
C PRO A 49 -8.58 7.07 -3.54
N PRO A 50 -8.81 8.38 -3.36
CA PRO A 50 -7.94 9.42 -3.94
C PRO A 50 -6.52 9.35 -3.38
N VAL A 51 -6.38 8.94 -2.11
CA VAL A 51 -5.14 8.80 -1.37
C VAL A 51 -5.29 7.60 -0.42
N PRO A 52 -4.25 6.77 -0.19
CA PRO A 52 -3.04 6.72 -0.98
C PRO A 52 -3.34 6.06 -2.31
N ASN A 53 -2.72 6.55 -3.38
CA ASN A 53 -2.83 5.96 -4.69
C ASN A 53 -1.52 6.11 -5.47
N THR A 54 -1.51 5.63 -6.70
CA THR A 54 -0.37 5.75 -7.61
C THR A 54 -0.81 6.40 -8.91
N PHE A 55 -1.65 7.43 -8.85
CA PHE A 55 -1.97 8.21 -10.04
C PHE A 55 -0.76 9.04 -10.47
N LEU A 56 -0.78 9.60 -11.68
CA LEU A 56 0.29 10.49 -12.14
C LEU A 56 0.46 11.71 -11.22
N ALA A 57 -0.65 12.20 -10.65
CA ALA A 57 -0.68 13.35 -9.75
C ALA A 57 -0.48 12.98 -8.26
N SER A 58 -0.42 11.69 -7.91
CA SER A 58 -0.15 11.26 -6.54
C SER A 58 1.27 11.64 -6.12
N ASP A 59 1.47 11.94 -4.84
CA ASP A 59 2.82 12.04 -4.29
C ASP A 59 3.53 10.69 -4.44
N LEU A 60 4.82 10.69 -4.78
CA LEU A 60 5.59 9.45 -4.90
C LEU A 60 5.65 8.67 -3.58
N LEU A 61 5.57 9.37 -2.44
CA LEU A 61 5.52 8.74 -1.12
C LEU A 61 4.25 7.91 -0.89
N GLU A 62 3.13 8.22 -1.57
CA GLU A 62 1.94 7.38 -1.51
C GLU A 62 2.23 5.95 -2.01
N SER A 63 3.10 5.82 -3.02
CA SER A 63 3.49 4.51 -3.57
C SER A 63 4.33 3.70 -2.57
N ARG A 64 5.12 4.36 -1.72
CA ARG A 64 5.86 3.70 -0.63
C ARG A 64 4.93 3.35 0.54
N TYR A 65 4.02 4.26 0.86
CA TYR A 65 3.07 4.13 1.96
C TYR A 65 2.19 2.89 1.85
N ILE A 66 1.79 2.54 0.62
CA ILE A 66 1.02 1.32 0.33
C ILE A 66 1.64 0.07 0.97
N ALA A 67 2.95 -0.12 0.87
CA ALA A 67 3.57 -1.32 1.42
C ALA A 67 3.60 -1.31 2.96
N ILE A 68 3.85 -0.15 3.58
CA ILE A 68 3.82 -0.01 5.05
C ILE A 68 2.39 -0.19 5.58
N LEU A 69 1.38 0.29 4.86
CA LEU A 69 -0.02 0.03 5.18
C LEU A 69 -0.35 -1.47 5.11
N ALA A 70 0.14 -2.18 4.09
CA ALA A 70 -0.04 -3.63 4.00
C ALA A 70 0.42 -4.30 5.31
N ASP A 71 1.63 -3.96 5.75
CA ASP A 71 2.23 -4.47 6.97
C ASP A 71 1.45 -4.09 8.24
N TYR A 72 1.00 -2.83 8.33
CA TYR A 72 0.26 -2.30 9.46
C TYR A 72 -1.11 -2.98 9.62
N PHE A 73 -1.86 -3.14 8.53
CA PHE A 73 -3.16 -3.78 8.53
C PHE A 73 -3.07 -5.31 8.67
N GLY A 74 -1.89 -5.91 8.47
CA GLY A 74 -1.68 -7.35 8.55
C GLY A 74 -1.88 -8.10 7.24
N PHE A 75 -1.90 -7.39 6.11
CA PHE A 75 -1.88 -8.00 4.77
C PHE A 75 -0.53 -8.59 4.43
N LYS A 76 -0.53 -9.54 3.49
CA LYS A 76 0.65 -10.20 2.95
C LYS A 76 1.21 -9.53 1.70
N GLY A 77 0.48 -8.55 1.16
CA GLY A 77 0.92 -7.84 -0.02
C GLY A 77 -0.13 -6.89 -0.55
N PHE A 78 0.14 -6.41 -1.75
CA PHE A 78 -0.65 -5.41 -2.44
C PHE A 78 -0.85 -5.82 -3.90
N LEU A 79 -2.08 -5.63 -4.39
CA LEU A 79 -2.45 -5.87 -5.77
C LEU A 79 -2.80 -4.54 -6.45
N ARG A 80 -2.42 -4.41 -7.72
CA ARG A 80 -2.87 -3.32 -8.57
C ARG A 80 -3.15 -3.83 -9.98
N TRP A 81 -4.28 -3.41 -10.54
CA TRP A 81 -4.81 -3.90 -11.81
C TRP A 81 -4.11 -3.34 -13.06
N ASN A 82 -3.18 -2.40 -12.91
CA ASN A 82 -2.92 -1.39 -13.94
C ASN A 82 -1.53 -1.44 -14.57
N TYR A 83 -0.95 -2.63 -14.81
CA TYR A 83 0.42 -2.68 -15.32
C TYR A 83 0.54 -1.99 -16.69
N THR A 84 -0.20 -2.45 -17.71
CA THR A 84 -0.01 -2.06 -19.13
C THR A 84 -1.31 -1.71 -19.87
N VAL A 85 -2.38 -1.26 -19.19
CA VAL A 85 -3.63 -0.85 -19.85
C VAL A 85 -3.45 0.54 -20.47
N TRP A 86 -2.63 0.60 -21.52
CA TRP A 86 -2.21 1.84 -22.16
C TRP A 86 -3.35 2.50 -22.95
N PRO A 87 -3.53 3.82 -22.82
CA PRO A 87 -4.39 4.58 -23.72
C PRO A 87 -3.76 4.70 -25.12
N ARG A 88 -4.42 5.44 -26.02
CA ARG A 88 -4.01 5.56 -27.43
C ARG A 88 -2.58 6.06 -27.64
N ASP A 89 -2.12 7.02 -26.82
CA ASP A 89 -0.78 7.61 -26.92
C ASP A 89 -0.12 7.71 -25.54
N PRO A 90 0.27 6.57 -24.93
CA PRO A 90 0.67 6.52 -23.53
C PRO A 90 1.96 7.29 -23.26
N ARG A 91 2.78 7.59 -24.28
CA ARG A 91 4.04 8.32 -24.08
C ARG A 91 3.84 9.84 -23.96
N ASN A 92 2.79 10.37 -24.60
CA ASN A 92 2.50 11.80 -24.59
C ASN A 92 1.27 12.14 -23.73
N ASP A 93 0.26 11.27 -23.69
CA ASP A 93 -1.00 11.48 -22.96
C ASP A 93 -1.55 10.19 -22.36
N ILE A 94 -1.48 10.10 -21.03
CA ILE A 94 -2.00 8.96 -20.25
C ILE A 94 -3.39 9.20 -19.66
N ARG A 95 -4.08 10.28 -20.04
CA ARG A 95 -5.45 10.51 -19.59
C ARG A 95 -6.38 9.47 -20.20
N CYS A 96 -7.32 9.00 -19.39
CA CYS A 96 -8.43 8.17 -19.83
C CYS A 96 -9.74 8.87 -19.46
N SER A 97 -10.84 8.54 -20.15
CA SER A 97 -12.11 9.25 -19.98
C SER A 97 -12.79 9.00 -18.63
N LEU A 98 -12.52 7.88 -17.95
CA LEU A 98 -13.24 7.47 -16.75
C LEU A 98 -12.49 7.67 -15.43
N TRP A 99 -11.15 7.60 -15.43
CA TRP A 99 -10.35 7.51 -14.20
C TRP A 99 -9.18 8.49 -14.19
N PRO A 100 -8.63 8.82 -13.01
CA PRO A 100 -7.45 9.66 -12.91
C PRO A 100 -6.30 9.18 -13.79
N ALA A 101 -5.56 10.12 -14.37
CA ALA A 101 -4.42 9.81 -15.24
C ALA A 101 -3.41 8.92 -14.51
N GLY A 102 -2.98 7.84 -15.17
CA GLY A 102 -2.07 6.85 -14.59
C GLY A 102 -2.75 5.76 -13.76
N ASP A 103 -4.08 5.76 -13.61
CA ASP A 103 -4.79 4.61 -13.03
C ASP A 103 -4.81 3.40 -13.96
N THR A 104 -4.67 3.57 -15.28
CA THR A 104 -4.68 2.45 -16.25
C THR A 104 -3.28 1.93 -16.58
N ASN A 105 -2.22 2.68 -16.26
CA ASN A 105 -0.86 2.27 -16.55
C ASN A 105 0.13 2.61 -15.44
N PHE A 106 0.94 1.62 -15.08
CA PHE A 106 2.01 1.74 -14.10
C PHE A 106 3.38 1.81 -14.75
N VAL A 107 3.50 1.29 -15.97
CA VAL A 107 4.68 1.39 -16.84
C VAL A 107 4.31 2.05 -18.17
N TYR A 108 5.30 2.47 -18.94
CA TYR A 108 5.14 3.01 -20.28
C TYR A 108 5.72 2.05 -21.32
N PRO A 109 5.27 2.05 -22.57
CA PRO A 109 5.93 1.28 -23.62
C PRO A 109 7.28 1.93 -23.99
N ALA A 110 8.35 1.16 -24.06
CA ALA A 110 9.63 1.59 -24.63
C ALA A 110 9.71 1.30 -26.15
N GLY A 111 10.66 1.93 -26.84
CA GLY A 111 10.86 1.75 -28.28
C GLY A 111 11.36 0.36 -28.68
N ASP A 112 11.91 -0.39 -27.73
CA ASP A 112 12.41 -1.76 -27.90
C ASP A 112 11.39 -2.83 -27.46
N MET A 113 10.12 -2.43 -27.30
CA MET A 113 9.01 -3.27 -26.82
C MET A 113 9.11 -3.70 -25.35
N SER A 114 10.10 -3.22 -24.59
CA SER A 114 10.16 -3.44 -23.15
C SER A 114 9.26 -2.47 -22.36
N PRO A 115 8.89 -2.80 -21.11
CA PRO A 115 8.30 -1.85 -20.19
C PRO A 115 9.32 -0.80 -19.71
N LEU A 116 9.06 0.47 -19.97
CA LEU A 116 9.75 1.59 -19.33
C LEU A 116 9.14 1.83 -17.93
N LEU A 117 9.95 1.57 -16.91
CA LEU A 117 9.54 1.70 -15.51
C LEU A 117 9.33 3.15 -15.10
N THR A 118 8.33 3.39 -14.25
CA THR A 118 8.00 4.72 -13.73
C THR A 118 8.66 5.00 -12.38
N LEU A 119 8.71 6.27 -12.00
CA LEU A 119 9.07 6.66 -10.64
C LEU A 119 8.11 6.04 -9.60
N ARG A 120 6.82 5.93 -9.92
CA ARG A 120 5.82 5.24 -9.08
C ARG A 120 6.15 3.76 -8.89
N TYR A 121 6.61 3.08 -9.95
CA TYR A 121 7.08 1.70 -9.89
C TYR A 121 8.30 1.56 -8.98
N MET A 122 9.29 2.43 -9.15
CA MET A 122 10.49 2.41 -8.31
C MET A 122 10.18 2.74 -6.84
N ALA A 123 9.26 3.67 -6.60
CA ALA A 123 8.78 4.01 -5.27
C ALA A 123 8.03 2.83 -4.63
N LEU A 124 7.13 2.15 -5.35
CA LEU A 124 6.46 0.95 -4.84
C LEU A 124 7.45 -0.16 -4.53
N ARG A 125 8.45 -0.39 -5.40
CA ARG A 125 9.55 -1.34 -5.13
C ARG A 125 10.29 -1.00 -3.84
N ARG A 126 10.58 0.29 -3.60
CA ARG A 126 11.21 0.76 -2.36
C ARG A 126 10.32 0.51 -1.15
N GLY A 127 9.01 0.69 -1.30
CA GLY A 127 8.01 0.33 -0.28
C GLY A 127 7.99 -1.17 0.01
N ILE A 128 8.07 -2.02 -1.00
CA ILE A 128 8.14 -3.48 -0.81
C ILE A 128 9.38 -3.85 0.02
N GLU A 129 10.53 -3.21 -0.22
CA GLU A 129 11.69 -3.39 0.66
C GLU A 129 11.40 -2.95 2.10
N ASP A 130 10.68 -1.84 2.31
CA ASP A 130 10.28 -1.40 3.65
C ASP A 130 9.38 -2.44 4.35
N PHE A 131 8.45 -3.07 3.61
CA PHE A 131 7.61 -4.16 4.10
C PHE A 131 8.47 -5.36 4.55
N GLU A 132 9.41 -5.80 3.73
CA GLU A 132 10.29 -6.93 4.07
C GLU A 132 11.17 -6.63 5.30
N LEU A 133 11.68 -5.40 5.42
CA LEU A 133 12.42 -4.96 6.60
C LEU A 133 11.55 -5.05 7.88
N LEU A 134 10.29 -4.62 7.80
CA LEU A 134 9.34 -4.73 8.90
C LEU A 134 9.06 -6.19 9.29
N GLN A 135 8.90 -7.08 8.30
CA GLN A 135 8.72 -8.52 8.55
C GLN A 135 9.94 -9.12 9.26
N LEU A 136 11.16 -8.76 8.84
CA LEU A 136 12.40 -9.21 9.50
C LEU A 136 12.51 -8.68 10.94
N MET A 137 12.15 -7.42 11.18
CA MET A 137 12.13 -6.87 12.55
C MET A 137 11.12 -7.59 13.45
N LYS A 138 9.94 -7.92 12.91
CA LYS A 138 8.92 -8.71 13.61
C LYS A 138 9.42 -10.11 13.94
N SER A 139 10.17 -10.77 13.04
CA SER A 139 10.74 -12.10 13.32
C SER A 139 11.80 -12.08 14.44
N LYS A 140 12.55 -10.98 14.57
CA LYS A 140 13.46 -10.70 15.69
C LYS A 140 12.74 -10.23 16.97
N LYS A 141 11.41 -10.21 16.99
CA LYS A 141 10.57 -9.76 18.13
C LYS A 141 10.84 -8.31 18.57
N ASN A 142 11.30 -7.44 17.67
CA ASN A 142 11.54 -6.03 17.96
C ASN A 142 10.28 -5.18 17.75
N ALA A 143 9.26 -5.42 18.59
CA ALA A 143 7.96 -4.75 18.47
C ALA A 143 8.04 -3.22 18.72
N GLU A 144 8.96 -2.78 19.59
CA GLU A 144 9.14 -1.36 19.88
C GLU A 144 9.62 -0.59 18.64
N ALA A 145 10.66 -1.07 17.96
CA ALA A 145 11.18 -0.39 16.77
C ALA A 145 10.16 -0.40 15.62
N VAL A 146 9.39 -1.48 15.46
CA VAL A 146 8.30 -1.56 14.48
C VAL A 146 7.24 -0.49 14.77
N ASN A 147 6.81 -0.34 16.02
CA ASN A 147 5.82 0.68 16.38
C ASN A 147 6.34 2.10 16.13
N ARG A 148 7.63 2.37 16.40
CA ARG A 148 8.25 3.67 16.10
C ARG A 148 8.21 4.00 14.60
N VAL A 149 8.40 3.02 13.73
CA VAL A 149 8.24 3.22 12.27
C VAL A 149 6.81 3.63 11.95
N TYR A 150 5.81 2.92 12.50
CA TYR A 150 4.41 3.27 12.27
C TYR A 150 4.06 4.65 12.79
N ASP A 151 4.56 5.04 13.95
CA ASP A 151 4.32 6.37 14.54
C ASP A 151 4.87 7.51 13.66
N ILE A 152 5.97 7.27 12.93
CA ILE A 152 6.55 8.23 11.99
C ILE A 152 5.73 8.31 10.69
N VAL A 153 5.33 7.15 10.15
CA VAL A 153 4.78 7.06 8.80
C VAL A 153 3.26 7.22 8.77
N ILE A 154 2.56 6.70 9.77
CA ILE A 154 1.10 6.65 9.85
C ILE A 154 0.64 7.62 10.94
N SER A 155 0.33 8.85 10.52
CA SER A 155 -0.03 9.94 11.43
C SER A 155 -1.50 9.91 11.85
N ASP A 156 -2.40 9.49 10.96
CA ASP A 156 -3.82 9.28 11.26
C ASP A 156 -4.14 7.78 11.22
N ARG A 157 -4.79 7.29 12.28
CA ARG A 157 -5.19 5.89 12.46
C ARG A 157 -6.71 5.69 12.41
N ASP A 158 -7.48 6.77 12.24
CA ASP A 158 -8.92 6.70 12.01
C ASP A 158 -9.22 6.44 10.53
N PHE A 159 -8.86 5.23 10.10
CA PHE A 159 -9.02 4.83 8.70
C PHE A 159 -10.48 4.76 8.28
N GLY A 160 -11.40 4.38 9.17
CA GLY A 160 -12.83 4.31 8.87
C GLY A 160 -13.38 5.68 8.45
N SER A 161 -13.11 6.72 9.24
CA SER A 161 -13.51 8.10 8.88
C SER A 161 -12.79 8.65 7.66
N PHE A 162 -11.61 8.12 7.32
CA PHE A 162 -10.83 8.56 6.18
C PHE A 162 -11.38 8.05 4.84
N TYR A 163 -11.85 6.80 4.82
CA TYR A 163 -12.34 6.14 3.61
C TYR A 163 -13.88 6.17 3.47
N ASP A 164 -14.59 6.74 4.44
CA ASP A 164 -16.01 7.09 4.31
C ASP A 164 -16.17 8.20 3.26
N GLY A 165 -16.66 7.82 2.07
CA GLY A 165 -16.71 8.62 0.84
C GLY A 165 -17.55 9.91 0.88
N GLN A 166 -17.95 10.35 2.08
CA GLN A 166 -18.67 11.60 2.33
C GLN A 166 -17.75 12.76 2.77
N LYS A 167 -16.49 12.51 3.17
CA LYS A 167 -15.56 13.57 3.58
C LYS A 167 -14.60 13.93 2.44
N SER A 168 -14.47 15.24 2.20
CA SER A 168 -13.60 15.90 1.21
C SER A 168 -12.27 15.21 0.99
N ILE A 169 -11.79 15.21 -0.27
CA ILE A 169 -10.45 14.76 -0.70
C ILE A 169 -9.42 15.09 0.39
N LYS A 170 -9.01 14.08 1.14
CA LYS A 170 -7.92 14.23 2.08
C LYS A 170 -6.62 14.14 1.27
N ARG A 171 -5.77 15.15 1.41
CA ARG A 171 -4.39 15.15 0.89
C ARG A 171 -3.58 14.06 1.60
N PHE A 172 -2.46 13.65 1.02
CA PHE A 172 -1.59 12.63 1.62
C PHE A 172 -1.10 12.99 3.03
N ASP A 173 -0.83 14.28 3.27
CA ASP A 173 -0.48 14.84 4.58
C ASP A 173 -1.52 14.55 5.69
N ALA A 174 -2.77 14.24 5.33
CA ALA A 174 -3.82 13.92 6.28
C ALA A 174 -3.73 12.50 6.85
N ILE A 175 -3.07 11.56 6.16
CA ILE A 175 -2.85 10.17 6.66
C ILE A 175 -1.39 9.84 6.89
N SER A 176 -0.50 10.63 6.29
CA SER A 176 0.91 10.53 6.48
C SER A 176 1.50 11.92 6.58
N ALA A 177 1.88 12.34 7.78
CA ALA A 177 2.69 13.53 7.98
C ALA A 177 4.10 13.37 7.37
N ALA A 178 4.47 12.15 6.96
CA ALA A 178 5.81 11.80 6.57
C ALA A 178 6.21 12.43 5.23
N ARG A 179 7.19 13.31 5.33
CA ARG A 179 8.01 13.79 4.22
C ARG A 179 9.11 12.78 3.90
N GLN A 180 9.84 13.04 2.82
CA GLN A 180 10.97 12.20 2.39
C GLN A 180 11.98 11.95 3.52
N GLU A 181 12.25 12.97 4.34
CA GLU A 181 13.15 12.92 5.49
C GLU A 181 12.63 11.99 6.59
N GLU A 182 11.34 12.02 6.89
CA GLU A 182 10.70 11.17 7.89
C GLU A 182 10.68 9.71 7.43
N TYR A 183 10.43 9.48 6.15
CA TYR A 183 10.58 8.15 5.55
C TYR A 183 12.01 7.61 5.61
N GLN A 184 13.01 8.48 5.45
CA GLN A 184 14.41 8.08 5.60
C GLN A 184 14.71 7.73 7.05
N ARG A 185 14.27 8.57 7.99
CA ARG A 185 14.40 8.30 9.43
C ARG A 185 13.75 6.97 9.84
N ALA A 186 12.57 6.67 9.29
CA ALA A 186 11.91 5.39 9.51
C ALA A 186 12.77 4.21 9.04
N ARG A 187 13.40 4.30 7.85
CA ARG A 187 14.34 3.28 7.37
C ARG A 187 15.60 3.16 8.21
N ASP A 188 16.14 4.28 8.69
CA ASP A 188 17.32 4.27 9.54
C ASP A 188 17.06 3.47 10.84
N ILE A 189 15.86 3.63 11.42
CA ILE A 189 15.40 2.81 12.55
C ILE A 189 15.36 1.32 12.17
N MET A 190 14.82 0.98 11.00
CA MET A 190 14.78 -0.41 10.53
C MET A 190 16.19 -1.00 10.40
N TYR A 191 17.13 -0.25 9.81
CA TYR A 191 18.50 -0.70 9.64
C TYR A 191 19.22 -0.89 10.96
N LEU A 192 19.10 0.07 11.89
CA LEU A 192 19.69 -0.03 13.22
C LEU A 192 19.17 -1.27 13.96
N ALA A 193 17.85 -1.43 14.03
CA ALA A 193 17.20 -2.57 14.68
C ALA A 193 17.64 -3.93 14.12
N LEU A 194 17.99 -3.99 12.83
CA LEU A 194 18.46 -5.22 12.19
C LEU A 194 19.97 -5.44 12.33
N SER A 195 20.76 -4.37 12.47
CA SER A 195 22.23 -4.40 12.62
C SER A 195 22.72 -4.77 14.02
N GLU A 196 21.94 -4.51 15.07
CA GLU A 196 22.28 -4.77 16.49
C GLU A 196 22.41 -6.27 16.84
N ASN A 197 22.34 -7.17 15.86
CA ASN A 197 22.44 -8.63 16.04
C ASN A 197 23.36 -9.29 15.00
N VAL A 198 24.38 -8.57 14.52
CA VAL A 198 25.51 -9.17 13.80
C VAL A 198 26.63 -9.44 14.82
N GLU A 199 26.39 -10.43 15.68
CA GLU A 199 27.41 -11.08 16.52
C GLU A 199 27.38 -12.59 16.29
#